data_AF-A0A7C5JHL3-F1
#
_entry.id   AF-A0A7C5JHL3-F1
#
_cell.length_a   1.000
_cell.length_b   1.000
_cell.length_c   1.000
_cell.angle_alpha   90.00
_cell.angle_beta   90.00
_cell.angle_gamma   90.00
#
_symmetry.space_group_name_H-M   'P 1'
#
loop_
_entity.id
_entity.type
_entity.pdbx_description
1 polymer ?
#
loop_
_entity_poly.entity_id
_entity_poly.type
_entity_poly.pdbx_seq_one_letter_code
_entity_poly.pdbx_strand_id
1 'polypeptide(L)' 'MKTYNGNKTQERRRKRVFAPILYFILELTLAWILLSIINVSFDIFSWASWSYGAWFGLFLYWAYKTYLIYERQKNLKPV' A
#
# COMPACT_ATOMS: atom_id res chain seq x y z
N MET A 1 5.81 37.90 15.90
CA MET A 1 4.79 36.92 15.46
C MET A 1 5.45 35.54 15.46
N LYS A 2 5.18 34.69 16.47
CA LYS A 2 5.84 33.37 16.63
C LYS A 2 5.20 32.40 15.63
N THR A 3 5.93 32.00 14.60
CA THR A 3 5.44 31.11 13.56
C THR A 3 5.35 29.66 14.06
N TYR A 4 4.18 29.09 13.89
CA TYR A 4 3.78 27.71 14.17
C TYR A 4 4.71 26.68 13.51
N ASN A 5 5.78 26.25 14.20
CA ASN A 5 6.63 25.15 13.72
C ASN A 5 5.98 23.76 13.90
N GLY A 6 5.00 23.61 14.80
CA GLY A 6 4.29 22.34 15.00
C GLY A 6 3.45 21.87 13.80
N ASN A 7 2.85 22.82 13.08
CA ASN A 7 1.94 22.52 11.97
C ASN A 7 2.67 21.90 10.76
N LYS A 8 3.88 22.38 10.43
CA LYS A 8 4.69 21.83 9.32
C LYS A 8 5.15 20.39 9.59
N THR A 9 5.45 20.07 10.86
CA THR A 9 5.88 18.73 11.28
C THR A 9 4.70 17.75 11.29
N GLN A 10 3.51 18.21 11.69
CA GLN A 10 2.25 17.46 11.60
C GLN A 10 1.83 17.20 10.15
N GLU A 11 1.90 18.20 9.27
CA GLU A 11 1.63 18.03 7.82
C GLU A 11 2.60 17.04 7.17
N ARG A 12 3.90 17.10 7.49
CA ARG A 12 4.89 16.12 7.01
C ARG A 12 4.55 14.70 7.47
N ARG A 13 4.15 14.51 8.74
CA ARG A 13 3.72 13.19 9.25
C ARG A 13 2.44 12.73 8.57
N ARG A 14 1.44 13.60 8.42
CA ARG A 14 0.17 13.29 7.79
C ARG A 14 0.38 12.89 6.33
N LYS A 15 1.16 13.64 5.54
CA LYS A 15 1.53 13.26 4.17
C LYS A 15 2.33 11.95 4.09
N ARG A 16 3.23 11.70 5.04
CA ARG A 16 4.04 10.47 5.10
C ARG A 16 3.21 9.21 5.39
N VAL A 17 2.03 9.34 6.01
CA VAL A 17 1.11 8.22 6.28
C VAL A 17 0.00 8.15 5.23
N PHE A 18 -0.58 9.29 4.85
CA PHE A 18 -1.72 9.34 3.94
C PHE A 18 -1.35 8.99 2.50
N ALA A 19 -0.20 9.45 2.01
CA ALA A 19 0.27 9.12 0.67
C ALA A 19 0.45 7.60 0.46
N PRO A 20 1.19 6.86 1.31
CA PRO A 20 1.33 5.42 1.12
C PRO A 20 -0.01 4.66 1.26
N ILE A 21 -0.93 5.11 2.12
CA ILE A 21 -2.28 4.52 2.21
C ILE A 21 -3.07 4.74 0.91
N LEU A 22 -2.98 5.92 0.31
CA LEU A 22 -3.70 6.24 -0.91
C LEU A 22 -3.14 5.46 -2.12
N TYR A 23 -1.80 5.36 -2.21
CA TYR A 23 -1.15 4.48 -3.18
C TYR A 23 -1.50 3.00 -2.97
N PHE A 24 -1.59 2.55 -1.72
CA PHE A 24 -2.04 1.21 -1.37
C PHE A 24 -3.47 0.98 -1.89
N ILE A 25 -4.44 1.85 -1.55
CA ILE A 25 -5.82 1.69 -2.01
C ILE A 25 -5.89 1.66 -3.55
N LEU A 26 -5.16 2.53 -4.25
CA LEU A 26 -5.10 2.54 -5.71
C LEU A 26 -4.52 1.23 -6.28
N GLU A 27 -3.40 0.75 -5.74
CA GLU A 27 -2.79 -0.52 -6.14
C GLU A 27 -3.75 -1.72 -5.87
N LEU A 28 -4.49 -1.71 -4.76
CA LEU A 28 -5.52 -2.70 -4.41
C LEU A 28 -6.67 -2.70 -5.43
N THR A 29 -7.13 -1.50 -5.78
CA THR A 29 -8.23 -1.30 -6.73
C THR A 29 -7.80 -1.73 -8.13
N LEU A 30 -6.57 -1.41 -8.54
CA LEU A 30 -6.01 -1.83 -9.82
C LEU A 30 -5.86 -3.36 -9.89
N ALA A 31 -5.35 -3.99 -8.84
CA ALA A 31 -5.25 -5.44 -8.74
C ALA A 31 -6.63 -6.11 -8.83
N TRP A 32 -7.63 -5.56 -8.16
CA TRP A 32 -9.00 -6.07 -8.23
C TRP A 32 -9.63 -5.92 -9.61
N ILE A 33 -9.43 -4.79 -10.29
CA ILE A 33 -9.90 -4.58 -11.67
C ILE A 33 -9.22 -5.58 -12.62
N LEU A 34 -7.90 -5.75 -12.51
CA LEU A 34 -7.16 -6.73 -13.32
C LEU A 34 -7.70 -8.14 -13.11
N LEU A 35 -7.89 -8.56 -11.86
CA LEU A 35 -8.48 -9.85 -11.54
C LEU A 35 -9.92 -9.98 -12.08
N SER A 36 -10.70 -8.91 -12.03
CA SER A 36 -12.08 -8.94 -12.54
C SER A 36 -12.15 -9.08 -14.06
N ILE A 37 -11.25 -8.41 -14.80
CA ILE A 37 -11.15 -8.53 -16.26
C ILE A 37 -10.79 -9.97 -16.66
N ILE A 38 -9.84 -10.58 -15.95
CA ILE A 38 -9.39 -11.94 -16.27
C ILE A 38 -10.49 -12.98 -15.93
N ASN A 39 -11.24 -12.78 -14.84
CA ASN A 39 -12.37 -13.65 -14.45
C ASN A 39 -13.43 -13.79 -15.56
N VAL A 40 -13.74 -12.71 -16.29
CA VAL A 40 -14.71 -12.73 -17.40
C VAL A 40 -14.33 -13.74 -18.48
N SER A 41 -13.05 -14.12 -18.58
CA SER A 41 -12.53 -14.98 -19.64
C SER A 41 -12.31 -16.45 -19.21
N PHE A 42 -12.44 -16.80 -17.92
CA PHE A 42 -12.06 -18.12 -17.39
C PHE A 42 -13.16 -18.76 -16.53
N ASP A 43 -13.17 -20.09 -16.46
CA ASP A 43 -14.13 -20.87 -15.69
C ASP A 43 -14.01 -20.58 -14.17
N ILE A 44 -15.15 -20.26 -13.54
CA ILE A 44 -15.28 -19.60 -12.22
C ILE A 44 -14.59 -20.38 -11.10
N PHE A 45 -14.60 -21.72 -11.19
CA PHE A 45 -14.04 -22.60 -10.16
C PHE A 45 -12.51 -22.61 -10.12
N SER A 46 -11.87 -22.59 -11.29
CA SER A 46 -10.41 -22.49 -11.37
C SER A 46 -9.95 -21.12 -10.92
N TRP A 47 -10.68 -20.08 -11.33
CA TRP A 47 -10.34 -18.69 -11.07
C TRP A 47 -10.29 -18.35 -9.58
N ALA A 48 -11.22 -18.86 -8.78
CA ALA A 48 -11.23 -18.65 -7.33
C ALA A 48 -9.88 -19.05 -6.69
N SER A 49 -9.36 -20.23 -7.03
CA SER A 49 -8.08 -20.74 -6.50
C SER A 49 -6.89 -19.87 -6.91
N TRP A 50 -6.84 -19.44 -8.18
CA TRP A 50 -5.79 -18.53 -8.68
C TRP A 50 -5.88 -17.14 -8.06
N SER A 51 -7.09 -16.65 -7.79
CA SER A 51 -7.31 -15.35 -7.17
C SER A 51 -6.76 -15.31 -5.74
N TYR A 52 -6.94 -16.37 -4.94
CA TYR A 52 -6.36 -16.45 -3.60
C TYR A 52 -4.83 -16.44 -3.65
N GLY A 53 -4.22 -17.13 -4.60
CA GLY A 53 -2.78 -17.10 -4.82
C GLY A 53 -2.26 -15.72 -5.21
N ALA A 54 -2.95 -15.03 -6.12
CA ALA A 54 -2.61 -13.67 -6.53
C ALA A 54 -2.74 -12.67 -5.37
N TRP A 55 -3.82 -12.76 -4.57
CA TRP A 55 -4.01 -11.96 -3.37
C TRP A 55 -2.92 -12.20 -2.32
N PHE A 56 -2.53 -13.45 -2.11
CA PHE A 56 -1.46 -13.81 -1.18
C PHE A 56 -0.10 -13.24 -1.64
N GLY A 57 0.20 -13.34 -2.95
CA GLY A 57 1.40 -12.75 -3.53
C GLY A 57 1.45 -11.22 -3.39
N LEU A 58 0.34 -10.54 -3.68
CA LEU A 58 0.21 -9.09 -3.47
C LEU A 58 0.36 -8.70 -2.01
N PHE A 59 -0.26 -9.46 -1.10
CA PHE A 59 -0.13 -9.25 0.34
C PHE A 59 1.33 -9.37 0.80
N LEU A 60 2.05 -10.40 0.36
CA LEU A 60 3.48 -10.57 0.67
C LEU A 60 4.33 -9.42 0.14
N TYR A 61 4.14 -9.04 -1.12
CA TYR A 61 4.83 -7.92 -1.74
C TYR A 61 4.64 -6.63 -0.94
N TRP A 62 3.41 -6.39 -0.48
CA TRP A 62 3.08 -5.23 0.34
C TRP A 62 3.60 -5.28 1.77
N ALA A 63 3.53 -6.43 2.42
CA ALA A 63 4.13 -6.62 3.73
C ALA A 63 5.63 -6.32 3.69
N TYR A 64 6.31 -6.81 2.65
CA TYR A 64 7.73 -6.54 2.42
C TYR A 64 8.02 -5.04 2.16
N LYS A 65 7.25 -4.39 1.28
CA LYS A 65 7.40 -2.95 0.99
C LYS A 65 7.17 -2.10 2.24
N THR A 66 6.18 -2.46 3.06
CA THR A 66 5.86 -1.79 4.34
C THR A 66 6.99 -1.98 5.35
N TYR A 67 7.53 -3.20 5.45
CA TYR A 67 8.69 -3.51 6.29
C TYR A 67 9.89 -2.64 5.93
N LEU A 68 10.24 -2.54 4.63
CA LEU A 68 11.34 -1.68 4.17
C LEU A 68 11.12 -0.19 4.49
N ILE A 69 9.88 0.30 4.37
CA ILE A 69 9.55 1.69 4.75
C ILE A 69 9.73 1.89 6.25
N TYR A 70 9.27 0.93 7.06
CA TYR A 70 9.42 0.98 8.51
C TYR A 70 10.89 0.94 8.93
N GLU A 71 11.68 0.06 8.32
CA GLU A 71 13.13 -0.04 8.55
C GLU A 71 13.86 1.27 8.21
N ARG A 72 13.53 1.89 7.06
CA ARG A 72 14.06 3.21 6.69
C ARG A 72 13.69 4.30 7.70
N GLN A 73 12.48 4.27 8.25
CA GLN A 73 12.07 5.24 9.28
C GLN A 73 12.77 4.99 10.63
N LYS A 74 13.05 3.73 10.98
CA LYS A 74 13.80 3.38 12.20
C LYS A 74 15.26 3.82 12.13
N ASN A 75 15.88 3.76 10.94
CA ASN A 75 17.28 4.17 10.73
C ASN A 75 17.47 5.69 10.59
N LEU A 76 16.41 6.46 10.36
CA LEU A 76 16.41 7.92 10.47
C LEU A 76 16.28 8.33 11.95
N LYS A 77 17.33 8.10 12.75
CA LYS A 77 17.46 8.77 14.05
C LYS A 77 17.42 10.29 13.83
N PRO A 78 16.60 11.07 14.56
CA PRO A 78 16.74 12.51 14.57
C PRO A 78 18.09 12.83 15.23
N VAL A 79 19.00 13.43 14.46
CA VAL A 79 20.11 14.24 15.01
C VAL A 79 19.52 15.55 15.50
#